data_AF-A0A2V3DT86-F1
#
_entry.id   AF-A0A2V3DT86-F1
#
_cell.length_a   1.000
_cell.length_b   1.000
_cell.length_c   1.000
_cell.angle_alpha   90.00
_cell.angle_beta   90.00
_cell.angle_gamma   90.00
#
_symmetry.space_group_name_H-M   'P 1'
#
loop_
_entity.id
_entity.type
_entity.pdbx_description
1 polymer ?
#
loop_
_entity_poly.entity_id
_entity_poly.type
_entity_poly.pdbx_seq_one_letter_code
_entity_poly.pdbx_strand_id
1 'polypeptide(L)'
;MTWVKLFIFRPVIHLEVPLLPAGGSHGFKIECSVVTHETFDANPATDLQSSVVQVQMHMLDAGIEPPSYAHPGDAGADLRSRIDLVLAPGERVLVPTGVSIALPFGFVALIHPRSGLAAKHGLTIVNSPGTVDAGYRGEISVTLLNTDAHHSISLSRGDRIAQMVIQRVETAQFIAVNELADSVRGTGGFGSTGGFSPSTNPPAPN
;
A
#
# COMPACT_ATOMS: atom_id res chain seq x y z
N MET A 1 28.80 -48.16 1.95
CA MET A 1 27.70 -47.37 2.50
C MET A 1 26.94 -46.76 1.35
N THR A 2 25.75 -47.27 1.07
CA THR A 2 24.94 -46.87 -0.09
C THR A 2 24.01 -45.76 0.36
N TRP A 3 24.18 -44.56 -0.20
CA TRP A 3 23.26 -43.43 0.00
C TRP A 3 22.34 -43.34 -1.21
N VAL A 4 21.04 -43.20 -0.99
CA VAL A 4 20.08 -42.88 -2.06
C VAL A 4 19.90 -41.36 -2.07
N LYS A 5 20.40 -40.69 -3.12
CA LYS A 5 20.11 -39.27 -3.36
C LYS A 5 18.83 -39.16 -4.19
N LEU A 6 17.77 -38.65 -3.57
CA LEU A 6 16.52 -38.30 -4.26
C LEU A 6 16.60 -36.81 -4.64
N PHE A 7 16.60 -36.49 -5.93
CA PHE A 7 16.52 -35.11 -6.42
C PHE A 7 15.06 -34.72 -6.62
N ILE A 8 14.56 -33.74 -5.84
CA ILE A 8 13.26 -33.10 -6.06
C ILE A 8 13.54 -31.61 -6.34
N PHE A 9 13.05 -31.13 -7.50
CA PHE A 9 13.23 -29.75 -7.94
C PHE A 9 12.46 -28.78 -7.02
N ARG A 10 13.17 -28.21 -6.03
CA ARG A 10 12.82 -27.09 -5.13
C ARG A 10 11.49 -27.17 -4.31
N PRO A 11 11.51 -26.68 -3.05
CA PRO A 11 12.67 -26.25 -2.25
C PRO A 11 13.35 -27.46 -1.60
N VAL A 12 14.68 -27.41 -1.47
CA VAL A 12 15.52 -28.51 -0.97
C VAL A 12 15.34 -28.64 0.54
N ILE A 13 14.83 -29.79 1.00
CA ILE A 13 14.77 -30.16 2.42
C ILE A 13 15.96 -31.08 2.73
N HIS A 14 16.79 -30.72 3.70
CA HIS A 14 17.81 -31.62 4.24
C HIS A 14 17.19 -32.49 5.34
N LEU A 15 17.22 -33.82 5.17
CA LEU A 15 16.76 -34.80 6.15
C LEU A 15 17.94 -35.67 6.59
N GLU A 16 18.18 -35.72 7.91
CA GLU A 16 19.02 -36.74 8.54
C GLU A 16 18.11 -37.80 9.17
N VAL A 17 18.33 -39.07 8.83
CA VAL A 17 17.55 -40.20 9.35
C VAL A 17 18.50 -41.18 10.05
N PRO A 18 18.31 -41.49 11.35
CA PRO A 18 19.09 -42.54 12.00
C PRO A 18 18.57 -43.93 11.60
N LEU A 19 19.48 -44.84 11.26
CA LEU A 19 19.16 -46.24 11.00
C LEU A 19 19.04 -46.99 12.34
N LEU A 20 17.84 -47.44 12.70
CA LEU A 20 17.66 -48.45 13.75
C LEU A 20 17.58 -49.86 13.13
N PRO A 21 18.22 -50.88 13.72
CA PRO A 21 18.14 -52.24 13.20
C PRO A 21 16.77 -52.85 13.50
N ALA A 22 15.99 -53.17 12.46
CA ALA A 22 14.83 -54.01 12.59
C ALA A 22 15.27 -55.47 12.75
N GLY A 23 14.85 -56.13 13.83
CA GLY A 23 14.93 -57.58 13.92
C GLY A 23 14.04 -58.21 12.84
N GLY A 24 14.65 -58.82 11.83
CA GLY A 24 13.97 -59.71 10.88
C GLY A 24 13.84 -59.18 9.44
N SER A 25 14.37 -59.98 8.50
CA SER A 25 14.19 -60.03 7.03
C SER A 25 13.67 -58.76 6.32
N HIS A 26 14.60 -58.13 5.60
CA HIS A 26 14.66 -56.73 5.18
C HIS A 26 13.62 -56.26 4.14
N GLY A 27 12.47 -55.80 4.62
CA GLY A 27 11.70 -54.72 3.98
C GLY A 27 11.76 -53.47 4.85
N PHE A 28 12.20 -52.34 4.32
CA PHE A 28 12.21 -51.07 5.07
C PHE A 28 10.80 -50.46 5.04
N LYS A 29 10.16 -50.29 6.20
CA LYS A 29 9.02 -49.38 6.33
C LYS A 29 9.55 -47.96 6.46
N ILE A 30 9.23 -47.11 5.49
CA ILE A 30 9.42 -45.67 5.59
C ILE A 30 8.09 -45.12 6.09
N GLU A 31 8.04 -44.74 7.36
CA GLU A 31 6.91 -43.98 7.89
C GLU A 31 7.22 -42.50 7.67
N CYS A 32 6.60 -41.92 6.65
CA CYS A 32 6.79 -40.52 6.28
C CYS A 32 5.66 -39.72 6.93
N SER A 33 5.92 -39.12 8.10
CA SER A 33 5.07 -38.07 8.63
C SER A 33 5.46 -36.76 7.96
N VAL A 34 4.63 -36.30 7.02
CA VAL A 34 4.74 -34.93 6.51
C VAL A 34 4.31 -34.01 7.65
N VAL A 35 5.27 -33.44 8.36
CA VAL A 35 5.01 -32.23 9.14
C VAL A 35 4.89 -31.12 8.12
N THR A 36 3.67 -30.88 7.65
CA THR A 36 3.35 -29.59 7.04
C THR A 36 3.60 -28.56 8.14
N HIS A 37 4.72 -27.85 8.10
CA HIS A 37 4.76 -26.53 8.71
C HIS A 37 3.59 -25.80 8.10
N GLU A 38 2.58 -25.58 8.95
CA GLU A 38 1.38 -24.81 8.75
C GLU A 38 1.10 -24.52 7.28
N THR A 39 0.12 -25.23 6.73
CA THR A 39 -0.73 -24.63 5.69
C THR A 39 -0.80 -23.15 5.99
N PHE A 40 -0.30 -22.28 5.09
CA PHE A 40 -0.66 -20.87 5.15
C PHE A 40 -2.17 -20.89 5.32
N ASP A 41 -2.64 -20.57 6.53
CA ASP A 41 -4.06 -20.51 6.78
C ASP A 41 -4.56 -19.56 5.71
N ALA A 42 -5.39 -20.12 4.82
CA ALA A 42 -6.12 -19.33 3.87
C ALA A 42 -6.94 -18.39 4.75
N ASN A 43 -6.41 -17.17 4.91
CA ASN A 43 -6.84 -16.10 5.81
C ASN A 43 -6.22 -16.12 7.24
N PRO A 44 -5.09 -15.42 7.50
CA PRO A 44 -4.66 -15.09 8.86
C PRO A 44 -5.57 -14.05 9.56
N ALA A 45 -6.78 -13.82 9.07
CA ALA A 45 -7.70 -12.81 9.57
C ALA A 45 -8.51 -13.25 10.81
N THR A 46 -8.16 -14.37 11.44
CA THR A 46 -9.01 -14.97 12.49
C THR A 46 -8.78 -14.42 13.89
N ASP A 47 -7.89 -13.41 14.09
CA ASP A 47 -7.78 -12.75 15.41
C ASP A 47 -7.38 -11.25 15.38
N LEU A 48 -7.57 -10.57 14.25
CA LEU A 48 -7.62 -9.11 14.30
C LEU A 48 -9.05 -8.72 14.64
N GLN A 49 -9.35 -8.48 15.91
CA GLN A 49 -10.54 -7.73 16.32
C GLN A 49 -10.55 -6.41 15.56
N SER A 50 -11.20 -6.41 14.40
CA SER A 50 -11.25 -5.29 13.49
C SER A 50 -12.19 -4.27 14.11
N SER A 51 -11.65 -3.42 14.99
CA SER A 51 -12.41 -2.33 15.56
C SER A 51 -12.77 -1.38 14.41
N VAL A 52 -14.02 -1.45 13.95
CA VAL A 52 -14.54 -0.51 12.94
C VAL A 52 -14.54 0.88 13.56
N VAL A 53 -13.82 1.81 12.95
CA VAL A 53 -13.77 3.20 13.39
C VAL A 53 -15.01 3.92 12.85
N GLN A 54 -15.81 4.47 13.75
CA GLN A 54 -16.97 5.30 13.37
C GLN A 54 -16.50 6.72 13.10
N VAL A 55 -16.74 7.21 11.89
CA VAL A 55 -16.38 8.57 11.46
C VAL A 55 -17.64 9.31 11.06
N GLN A 56 -17.86 10.47 11.67
CA GLN A 56 -18.98 11.31 11.28
C GLN A 56 -18.66 11.98 9.94
N MET A 57 -19.64 12.02 9.06
CA MET A 57 -19.50 12.57 7.72
C MET A 57 -20.70 13.46 7.40
N HIS A 58 -20.41 14.58 6.75
CA HIS A 58 -21.40 15.49 6.21
C HIS A 58 -21.24 15.57 4.69
N MET A 59 -22.29 15.18 3.97
CA MET A 59 -22.39 15.34 2.52
C MET A 59 -22.81 16.78 2.23
N LEU A 60 -21.92 17.56 1.63
CA LEU A 60 -22.17 18.94 1.19
C LEU A 60 -22.94 18.98 -0.13
N ASP A 61 -22.96 17.86 -0.86
CA ASP A 61 -23.67 17.69 -2.11
C ASP A 61 -24.48 16.40 -2.10
N ALA A 62 -25.80 16.54 -2.05
CA ALA A 62 -26.73 15.40 -2.02
C ALA A 62 -26.83 14.63 -3.34
N GLY A 63 -26.28 15.17 -4.45
CA GLY A 63 -26.29 14.54 -5.77
C GLY A 63 -25.14 13.56 -6.01
N ILE A 64 -24.26 13.36 -5.04
CA ILE A 64 -23.06 12.52 -5.17
C ILE A 64 -23.14 11.40 -4.15
N GLU A 65 -22.78 10.19 -4.59
CA GLU A 65 -22.72 9.05 -3.70
C GLU A 65 -21.66 9.25 -2.60
N PRO A 66 -21.94 8.83 -1.35
CA PRO A 66 -20.98 8.90 -0.27
C PRO A 66 -19.74 8.05 -0.59
N PRO A 67 -18.58 8.39 0.00
CA PRO A 67 -17.38 7.56 -0.09
C PRO A 67 -17.65 6.13 0.40
N SER A 68 -17.17 5.16 -0.36
CA SER A 68 -17.39 3.74 -0.09
C SER A 68 -16.17 2.90 -0.46
N TYR A 69 -16.01 1.77 0.22
CA TYR A 69 -15.02 0.75 -0.10
C TYR A 69 -15.55 -0.09 -1.27
N ALA A 70 -14.73 -0.32 -2.30
CA ALA A 70 -15.19 -1.02 -3.49
C ALA A 70 -15.34 -2.53 -3.26
N HIS A 71 -14.42 -3.13 -2.50
CA HIS A 71 -14.43 -4.56 -2.17
C HIS A 71 -14.15 -4.80 -0.68
N PRO A 72 -14.55 -5.96 -0.14
CA PRO A 72 -14.16 -6.37 1.20
C PRO A 72 -12.63 -6.40 1.34
N GLY A 73 -12.12 -5.71 2.36
CA GLY A 73 -10.68 -5.63 2.64
C GLY A 73 -9.95 -4.48 1.93
N ASP A 74 -10.61 -3.69 1.09
CA ASP A 74 -10.01 -2.48 0.52
C ASP A 74 -9.66 -1.48 1.64
N ALA A 75 -8.45 -0.93 1.58
CA ALA A 75 -7.95 -0.01 2.61
C ALA A 75 -8.56 1.40 2.51
N GLY A 76 -8.94 1.82 1.30
CA GLY A 76 -9.38 3.18 1.00
C GLY A 76 -10.83 3.27 0.54
N ALA A 77 -11.56 4.26 1.04
CA ALA A 77 -12.88 4.61 0.52
C ALA A 77 -12.74 5.58 -0.67
N ASP A 78 -13.36 5.27 -1.80
CA ASP A 78 -13.25 6.09 -3.02
C ASP A 78 -13.90 7.48 -2.81
N LEU A 79 -13.17 8.54 -3.13
CA LEU A 79 -13.65 9.92 -3.16
C LEU A 79 -14.01 10.33 -4.59
N ARG A 80 -15.07 11.12 -4.72
CA ARG A 80 -15.64 11.52 -6.02
C ARG A 80 -15.44 13.00 -6.31
N SER A 81 -15.42 13.38 -7.58
CA SER A 81 -15.40 14.79 -7.99
C SER A 81 -16.77 15.44 -7.81
N ARG A 82 -16.82 16.66 -7.25
CA ARG A 82 -18.05 17.45 -7.17
C ARG A 82 -18.36 18.27 -8.43
N ILE A 83 -17.41 18.35 -9.35
CA ILE A 83 -17.51 19.20 -10.54
C ILE A 83 -17.04 18.45 -11.77
N ASP A 84 -17.50 18.89 -12.94
CA ASP A 84 -16.89 18.53 -14.22
C ASP A 84 -15.61 19.36 -14.40
N LEU A 85 -14.56 18.72 -14.93
CA LEU A 85 -13.31 19.41 -15.26
C LEU A 85 -12.55 18.70 -16.37
N VAL A 86 -11.67 19.47 -17.02
CA VAL A 86 -10.66 18.95 -17.95
C VAL A 86 -9.32 19.45 -17.48
N LEU A 87 -8.39 18.53 -17.23
CA LEU A 87 -6.99 18.83 -16.89
C LEU A 87 -6.14 18.74 -18.15
N ALA A 88 -5.63 19.86 -18.63
CA ALA A 88 -4.65 19.90 -19.70
C ALA A 88 -3.32 19.20 -19.27
N PRO A 89 -2.47 18.81 -20.22
CA PRO A 89 -1.13 18.29 -19.92
C PRO A 89 -0.35 19.19 -18.96
N GLY A 90 0.14 18.62 -17.85
CA GLY A 90 0.88 19.36 -16.81
C GLY A 90 0.03 20.27 -15.91
N GLU A 91 -1.29 20.34 -16.12
CA GLU A 91 -2.18 21.17 -15.32
C GLU A 91 -2.47 20.55 -13.95
N ARG A 92 -2.64 21.41 -12.95
CA ARG A 92 -3.15 21.05 -11.62
C ARG A 92 -4.37 21.87 -11.25
N VAL A 93 -5.36 21.22 -10.64
CA VAL A 93 -6.59 21.86 -10.16
C VAL A 93 -6.96 21.31 -8.79
N LEU A 94 -7.45 22.18 -7.91
CA LEU A 94 -8.05 21.78 -6.64
C LEU A 94 -9.51 21.38 -6.89
N VAL A 95 -9.81 20.10 -6.70
CA VAL A 95 -11.13 19.53 -6.98
C VAL A 95 -11.89 19.26 -5.68
N PRO A 96 -13.04 19.91 -5.45
CA PRO A 96 -13.89 19.63 -4.29
C PRO A 96 -14.52 18.24 -4.37
N THR A 97 -14.66 17.54 -3.24
CA THR A 97 -15.25 16.19 -3.21
C THR A 97 -16.72 16.13 -2.76
N GLY A 98 -17.24 17.22 -2.18
CA GLY A 98 -18.57 17.25 -1.58
C GLY A 98 -18.64 16.60 -0.20
N VAL A 99 -17.51 16.27 0.43
CA VAL A 99 -17.47 15.53 1.70
C VAL A 99 -16.68 16.29 2.76
N SER A 100 -17.27 16.43 3.94
CA SER A 100 -16.57 16.83 5.17
C SER A 100 -16.64 15.71 6.20
N ILE A 101 -15.59 15.52 6.99
CA ILE A 101 -15.55 14.47 8.01
C ILE A 101 -15.14 15.03 9.37
N ALA A 102 -15.47 14.30 10.43
CA ALA A 102 -14.92 14.50 11.76
C ALA A 102 -14.26 13.21 12.22
N LEU A 103 -12.93 13.16 12.14
CA LEU A 103 -12.17 12.02 12.65
C LEU A 103 -12.06 12.10 14.18
N PRO A 104 -12.06 10.94 14.86
CA PRO A 104 -11.65 10.89 16.26
C PRO A 104 -10.18 11.30 16.42
N PHE A 105 -9.83 11.87 17.57
CA PHE A 105 -8.43 12.16 17.91
C PHE A 105 -7.59 10.87 17.91
N GLY A 106 -6.33 10.98 17.48
CA GLY A 106 -5.43 9.83 17.29
C GLY A 106 -5.58 9.14 15.93
N PHE A 107 -6.35 9.74 15.01
CA PHE A 107 -6.49 9.27 13.62
C PHE A 107 -6.18 10.37 12.61
N VAL A 108 -5.79 9.94 11.43
CA VAL A 108 -5.56 10.75 10.24
C VAL A 108 -6.28 10.12 9.05
N ALA A 109 -6.82 10.95 8.15
CA ALA A 109 -7.24 10.48 6.83
C ALA A 109 -6.19 10.86 5.79
N LEU A 110 -5.72 9.87 5.04
CA LEU A 110 -4.71 9.99 4.01
C LEU A 110 -5.37 9.86 2.64
N ILE A 111 -5.23 10.88 1.80
CA ILE A 111 -5.81 10.92 0.46
C ILE A 111 -4.77 10.44 -0.54
N HIS A 112 -5.06 9.28 -1.14
CA HIS A 112 -4.16 8.57 -2.05
C HIS A 112 -4.68 8.63 -3.49
N PRO A 113 -3.79 8.67 -4.50
CA PRO A 113 -4.16 8.46 -5.88
C PRO A 113 -4.77 7.06 -6.08
N ARG A 114 -5.67 6.95 -7.07
CA ARG A 114 -6.19 5.64 -7.52
C ARG A 114 -5.22 5.08 -8.55
N SER A 115 -4.70 3.87 -8.30
CA SER A 115 -3.67 3.24 -9.15
C SER A 115 -4.08 3.13 -10.62
N GLY A 116 -5.36 2.85 -10.89
CA GLY A 116 -5.89 2.75 -12.26
C GLY A 116 -5.82 4.06 -13.05
N LEU A 117 -6.11 5.20 -12.43
CA LEU A 117 -6.05 6.51 -13.09
C LEU A 117 -4.60 6.98 -13.25
N ALA A 118 -3.75 6.70 -12.27
CA ALA A 118 -2.32 6.98 -12.34
C ALA A 118 -1.65 6.24 -13.51
N ALA A 119 -1.86 4.92 -13.61
CA ALA A 119 -1.21 4.09 -14.63
C ALA A 119 -1.74 4.33 -16.05
N LYS A 120 -3.04 4.60 -16.21
CA LYS A 120 -3.68 4.73 -17.54
C LYS A 120 -3.68 6.16 -18.10
N HIS A 121 -3.74 7.16 -17.24
CA HIS A 121 -3.96 8.54 -17.63
C HIS A 121 -2.93 9.51 -17.05
N GLY A 122 -2.01 9.07 -16.19
CA GLY A 122 -1.08 9.97 -15.52
C GLY A 122 -1.75 10.89 -14.49
N LEU A 123 -2.94 10.52 -13.96
CA LEU A 123 -3.56 11.33 -12.91
C LEU A 123 -2.89 11.06 -11.57
N THR A 124 -2.39 12.10 -10.93
CA THR A 124 -1.82 12.02 -9.58
C THR A 124 -2.36 13.14 -8.69
N ILE A 125 -1.96 13.12 -7.43
CA ILE A 125 -2.27 14.15 -6.43
C ILE A 125 -0.96 14.82 -6.03
N VAL A 126 -0.90 16.15 -6.15
CA VAL A 126 0.34 16.93 -5.94
C VAL A 126 0.90 16.74 -4.53
N ASN A 127 0.03 16.74 -3.53
CA ASN A 127 0.39 16.59 -2.12
C ASN A 127 0.20 15.15 -1.62
N SER A 128 0.31 14.14 -2.49
CA SER A 128 0.12 12.74 -2.10
C SER A 128 1.21 12.24 -1.12
N PRO A 129 0.84 11.52 -0.04
CA PRO A 129 -0.53 11.35 0.45
C PRO A 129 -1.05 12.65 1.11
N GLY A 130 -2.26 13.07 0.73
CA GLY A 130 -2.86 14.28 1.31
C GLY A 130 -3.29 14.03 2.76
N THR A 131 -2.86 14.87 3.70
CA THR A 131 -3.15 14.72 5.13
C THR A 131 -4.40 15.50 5.54
N VAL A 132 -5.42 14.82 6.05
CA VAL A 132 -6.62 15.41 6.63
C VAL A 132 -6.61 15.17 8.15
N ASP A 133 -6.48 16.26 8.90
CA ASP A 133 -6.35 16.25 10.36
C ASP A 133 -7.66 15.98 11.09
N ALA A 134 -7.58 15.42 12.30
CA ALA A 134 -8.76 15.16 13.13
C ALA A 134 -9.55 16.41 13.53
N GLY A 135 -8.91 17.58 13.55
CA GLY A 135 -9.56 18.87 13.81
C GLY A 135 -10.25 19.49 12.59
N TYR A 136 -9.98 18.99 11.38
CA TYR A 136 -10.52 19.58 10.15
C TYR A 136 -12.02 19.31 10.01
N ARG A 137 -12.79 20.31 9.61
CA ARG A 137 -14.25 20.23 9.39
C ARG A 137 -14.70 20.81 8.06
N GLY A 138 -13.75 21.29 7.25
CA GLY A 138 -14.05 21.79 5.92
C GLY A 138 -14.24 20.65 4.92
N GLU A 139 -14.48 21.06 3.68
CA GLU A 139 -14.59 20.14 2.55
C GLU A 139 -13.24 19.53 2.18
N ILE A 140 -13.16 18.21 2.15
CA ILE A 140 -12.00 17.51 1.59
C ILE A 140 -11.92 17.86 0.11
N SER A 141 -10.79 18.42 -0.30
CA SER A 141 -10.50 18.77 -1.69
C SER A 141 -9.20 18.11 -2.13
N VAL A 142 -9.14 17.70 -3.39
CA VAL A 142 -8.02 16.93 -3.95
C VAL A 142 -7.28 17.77 -4.99
N THR A 143 -5.99 18.02 -4.77
CA THR A 143 -5.17 18.75 -5.75
C THR A 143 -4.68 17.78 -6.83
N LEU A 144 -5.49 17.59 -7.87
CA LEU A 144 -5.17 16.71 -8.98
C LEU A 144 -4.11 17.35 -9.88
N LEU A 145 -3.24 16.51 -10.46
CA LEU A 145 -2.25 16.86 -11.46
C LEU A 145 -2.31 15.85 -12.59
N ASN A 146 -2.33 16.35 -13.82
CA ASN A 146 -2.11 15.54 -15.02
C ASN A 146 -0.61 15.48 -15.34
N THR A 147 0.00 14.31 -15.22
CA THR A 147 1.42 14.08 -15.55
C THR A 147 1.64 13.65 -17.01
N ASP A 148 0.58 13.43 -17.79
CA ASP A 148 0.71 13.20 -19.22
C ASP A 148 1.18 14.49 -19.91
N ALA A 149 2.10 14.34 -20.86
CA ALA A 149 2.72 15.46 -21.56
C ALA A 149 1.91 15.95 -22.78
N HIS A 150 0.91 15.18 -23.22
CA HIS A 150 0.26 15.36 -24.52
C HIS A 150 -1.26 15.28 -24.46
N HIS A 151 -1.83 14.51 -23.54
CA HIS A 151 -3.26 14.24 -23.48
C HIS A 151 -3.92 14.91 -22.26
N SER A 152 -5.07 15.54 -22.51
CA SER A 152 -5.92 16.05 -21.44
C SER A 152 -6.72 14.91 -20.77
N ILE A 153 -7.04 15.10 -19.49
CA ILE A 153 -7.91 14.19 -18.72
C ILE A 153 -9.24 14.89 -18.47
N SER A 154 -10.33 14.32 -18.99
CA SER A 154 -11.68 14.78 -18.69
C SER A 154 -12.26 13.97 -17.54
N LEU A 155 -12.76 14.65 -16.51
CA LEU A 155 -13.41 14.06 -15.34
C LEU A 155 -14.81 14.66 -15.23
N SER A 156 -15.80 13.80 -15.03
CA SER A 156 -17.19 14.21 -14.81
C SER A 156 -17.49 14.29 -13.33
N ARG A 157 -18.47 15.10 -12.96
CA ARG A 157 -19.05 15.07 -11.61
C ARG A 157 -19.48 13.64 -11.26
N GLY A 158 -19.09 13.19 -10.07
CA GLY A 158 -19.34 11.85 -9.58
C GLY A 158 -18.22 10.83 -9.90
N ASP A 159 -17.27 11.16 -10.77
CA ASP A 159 -16.13 10.26 -11.04
C ASP A 159 -15.26 10.07 -9.81
N ARG A 160 -14.77 8.85 -9.61
CA ARG A 160 -13.90 8.50 -8.48
C ARG A 160 -12.47 8.95 -8.78
N ILE A 161 -11.98 9.97 -8.07
CA ILE A 161 -10.71 10.66 -8.37
C ILE A 161 -9.58 10.31 -7.41
N ALA A 162 -9.90 9.92 -6.18
CA ALA A 162 -8.94 9.60 -5.13
C ALA A 162 -9.52 8.52 -4.20
N GLN A 163 -8.74 8.03 -3.26
CA GLN A 163 -9.20 7.15 -2.19
C GLN A 163 -8.70 7.64 -0.84
N MET A 164 -9.54 7.53 0.19
CA MET A 164 -9.25 7.96 1.55
C MET A 164 -8.97 6.76 2.44
N VAL A 165 -7.78 6.70 3.00
CA VAL A 165 -7.36 5.68 3.98
C VAL A 165 -7.38 6.30 5.38
N ILE A 166 -8.01 5.63 6.34
CA ILE A 166 -8.06 6.10 7.73
C ILE A 166 -7.06 5.29 8.55
N GLN A 167 -6.15 5.98 9.23
CA GLN A 167 -5.08 5.34 9.98
C GLN A 167 -4.97 5.94 11.39
N ARG A 168 -4.60 5.09 12.36
CA ARG A 168 -4.14 5.56 13.66
C ARG A 168 -2.80 6.29 13.51
N VAL A 169 -2.64 7.38 14.25
CA VAL A 169 -1.41 8.17 14.27
C VAL A 169 -1.02 8.46 15.72
N GLU A 170 0.28 8.35 16.00
CA GLU A 170 0.85 8.69 17.30
C GLU A 170 1.26 10.16 17.34
N THR A 171 1.13 10.78 18.51
CA THR A 171 1.67 12.12 18.75
C THR A 171 3.07 11.99 19.33
N ALA A 172 4.07 12.43 18.57
CA ALA A 172 5.45 12.40 19.03
C ALA A 172 5.75 13.60 19.95
N GLN A 173 6.43 13.35 21.06
CA GLN A 173 7.11 14.38 21.83
C GLN A 173 8.58 14.43 21.38
N PHE A 174 8.98 15.54 20.76
CA PHE A 174 10.35 15.73 20.31
C PHE A 174 11.26 16.15 21.49
N ILE A 175 12.34 15.40 21.71
CA ILE A 175 13.36 15.69 22.74
C ILE A 175 14.67 15.99 22.01
N ALA A 176 15.14 17.24 22.13
CA ALA A 176 16.41 17.66 21.52
C ALA A 176 17.60 17.08 22.30
N VAL A 177 18.56 16.49 21.58
CA VAL A 177 19.80 15.91 22.11
C VAL A 177 20.99 16.36 21.27
N ASN A 178 22.19 16.34 21.84
CA ASN A 178 23.41 16.72 21.12
C ASN A 178 23.81 15.68 20.06
N GLU A 179 23.56 14.39 20.33
CA GLU A 179 23.93 13.28 19.46
C GLU A 179 22.85 12.18 19.51
N LEU A 180 22.58 11.54 18.37
CA LEU A 180 21.71 10.36 18.27
C LEU A 180 22.52 9.08 18.47
N ALA A 181 21.88 8.02 18.94
CA ALA A 181 22.52 6.70 19.02
C ALA A 181 22.82 6.13 17.62
N ASP A 182 23.88 5.33 17.52
CA ASP A 182 24.25 4.64 16.28
C ASP A 182 23.15 3.69 15.80
N SER A 183 23.04 3.51 14.47
CA SER A 183 22.13 2.55 13.85
C SER A 183 22.79 1.82 12.69
N VAL A 184 22.31 0.61 12.37
CA VAL A 184 22.80 -0.21 11.25
C VAL A 184 22.74 0.53 9.90
N ARG A 185 21.76 1.42 9.73
CA ARG A 185 21.61 2.23 8.52
C ARG A 185 22.52 3.47 8.51
N GLY A 186 22.92 3.95 9.68
CA GLY A 186 23.74 5.16 9.83
C GLY A 186 23.14 6.36 9.08
N THR A 187 23.97 7.08 8.32
CA THR A 187 23.60 8.25 7.52
C THR A 187 23.23 7.94 6.06
N GLY A 188 23.10 6.66 5.68
CA GLY A 188 22.80 6.24 4.32
C GLY A 188 21.37 6.55 3.86
N GLY A 189 21.22 7.50 2.92
CA GLY A 189 19.96 7.87 2.25
C GLY A 189 20.12 8.01 0.73
N PHE A 190 19.03 8.27 0.01
CA PHE A 190 19.04 8.58 -1.45
C PHE A 190 19.62 7.48 -2.38
N GLY A 191 19.16 6.24 -2.23
CA GLY A 191 19.57 5.15 -3.13
C GLY A 191 20.83 4.40 -2.67
N SER A 192 21.15 4.43 -1.37
CA SER A 192 22.29 3.73 -0.76
C SER A 192 22.26 2.20 -0.90
N THR A 193 21.18 1.62 -1.43
CA THR A 193 21.08 0.19 -1.78
C THR A 193 21.40 -0.12 -3.25
N GLY A 194 21.66 0.90 -4.09
CA GLY A 194 21.88 0.73 -5.53
C GLY A 194 20.64 0.22 -6.28
N GLY A 195 20.69 0.19 -7.61
CA GLY A 195 19.64 -0.40 -8.47
C GLY A 195 19.25 0.41 -9.71
N PHE A 196 19.76 1.63 -9.87
CA PHE A 196 19.51 2.45 -11.05
C PHE A 196 20.82 2.95 -11.64
N SER A 197 21.19 2.44 -12.82
CA SER A 197 22.28 3.00 -13.62
C SER A 197 21.68 4.07 -14.54
N PRO A 198 21.95 5.38 -14.35
CA PRO A 198 21.59 6.36 -15.36
C PRO A 198 22.37 6.03 -16.63
N SER A 199 21.67 5.85 -17.75
CA SER A 199 22.30 5.66 -19.05
C SER A 199 23.11 6.91 -19.40
N THR A 200 24.44 6.81 -19.34
CA THR A 200 25.33 7.86 -19.83
C THR A 200 25.38 7.81 -21.35
N ASN A 201 24.39 8.40 -22.03
CA ASN A 201 24.58 8.83 -23.40
C ASN A 201 25.22 10.23 -23.36
N PRO A 202 26.49 10.38 -23.76
CA PRO A 202 27.07 11.71 -23.92
C PRO A 202 26.34 12.45 -25.05
N PRO A 203 26.12 13.77 -24.93
CA PRO A 203 25.52 14.57 -26.00
C PRO A 203 26.42 14.52 -27.24
N ALA A 204 25.80 14.42 -28.42
CA ALA A 204 26.50 14.40 -29.70
C ALA A 204 27.34 15.68 -29.88
N PRO A 205 28.57 15.58 -30.43
CA PRO A 205 29.39 16.74 -30.69
C PRO A 205 28.76 17.63 -31.77
N ASN A 206 28.82 18.95 -31.53
CA ASN A 206 28.39 20.02 -32.44
C ASN A 206 29.12 19.97 -33.78
#